data_AF-A0A9W7EUS6-F1
#
_entry.id   AF-A0A9W7EUS6-F1
#
_cell.length_a   1.000
_cell.length_b   1.000
_cell.length_c   1.000
_cell.angle_alpha   90.00
_cell.angle_beta   90.00
_cell.angle_gamma   90.00
#
_symmetry.space_group_name_H-M   'P 1'
#
loop_
_entity.id
_entity.type
_entity.pdbx_description
1 polymer ?
#
loop_
_entity_poly.entity_id
_entity_poly.type
_entity_poly.pdbx_seq_one_letter_code
_entity_poly.pdbx_strand_id
1 'polypeptide(L)'
;MTSALRDRRFSPIELSELPTLRCSVSLLVEYEDCNDCYDWIVGTHGIIISFQNSRCQTFSATYLPEVALEHNMTKEYAVESLVRKAGYNKPITQSLLSSIKTTRYQSSKCKVTYDEWRSTC
;
A
#
# COMPACT_ATOMS: atom_id res chain seq x y z
N MET A 1 2.22 0.85 20.16
CA MET A 1 1.30 -0.21 20.65
C MET A 1 -0.13 0.31 20.50
N THR A 2 -0.78 0.12 19.35
CA THR A 2 -2.08 0.78 19.11
C THR A 2 -3.06 -0.02 18.25
N SER A 3 -2.59 -1.01 17.48
CA SER A 3 -3.45 -1.75 16.54
C SER A 3 -4.35 -2.81 17.18
N ALA A 4 -3.92 -3.45 18.28
CA ALA A 4 -4.62 -4.63 18.81
C ALA A 4 -5.79 -4.33 19.77
N LEU A 5 -5.90 -3.10 20.29
CA LEU A 5 -6.85 -2.79 21.39
C LEU A 5 -8.06 -1.97 20.96
N ARG A 6 -8.16 -1.54 19.70
CA ARG A 6 -9.27 -0.70 19.21
C ARG A 6 -9.83 -1.11 17.84
N ASP A 7 -9.57 -2.34 17.40
CA ASP A 7 -10.18 -2.85 16.18
C ASP A 7 -11.49 -3.60 16.51
N ARG A 8 -12.64 -2.93 16.31
CA ARG A 8 -13.97 -3.53 16.50
C ARG A 8 -14.30 -4.66 15.51
N ARG A 9 -13.43 -4.96 14.56
CA ARG A 9 -13.65 -6.00 13.53
C ARG A 9 -13.25 -7.40 14.00
N PHE A 10 -12.52 -7.52 15.11
CA PHE A 10 -12.05 -8.80 15.63
C PHE A 10 -12.42 -8.94 17.11
N SER A 11 -12.84 -10.15 17.50
CA SER A 11 -13.07 -10.49 18.90
C SER A 11 -11.78 -10.34 19.71
N PRO A 12 -11.85 -10.01 21.02
CA PRO A 12 -10.68 -9.90 21.87
C PRO A 12 -9.85 -11.19 21.84
N ILE A 13 -8.54 -11.05 21.70
CA ILE A 13 -7.59 -12.16 21.71
C ILE A 13 -7.60 -12.83 23.09
N GLU A 14 -7.75 -14.16 23.13
CA GLU A 14 -7.70 -14.96 24.36
C GLU A 14 -6.24 -15.26 24.76
N LEU A 15 -5.96 -15.36 26.08
CA LEU A 15 -4.61 -15.60 26.63
C LEU A 15 -3.95 -16.90 26.12
N SER A 16 -4.77 -17.86 25.67
CA SER A 16 -4.35 -19.14 25.08
C SER A 16 -3.84 -19.03 23.64
N GLU A 17 -4.07 -17.91 22.95
CA GLU A 17 -3.64 -17.66 21.55
C GLU A 17 -2.28 -16.95 21.48
N LEU A 18 -1.75 -16.49 22.62
CA LEU A 18 -0.44 -15.82 22.71
C LEU A 18 0.76 -16.62 22.17
N PRO A 19 0.87 -17.95 22.33
CA PRO A 19 2.02 -18.70 21.82
C PRO A 19 2.00 -18.88 20.29
N THR A 20 0.86 -18.69 19.62
CA THR A 20 0.72 -18.83 18.16
C THR A 20 0.60 -17.49 17.43
N LEU A 21 0.52 -16.38 18.16
CA LEU A 21 0.37 -15.04 17.62
C LEU A 21 1.65 -14.52 16.97
N ARG A 22 1.60 -14.33 15.66
CA ARG A 22 2.68 -13.72 14.87
C ARG A 22 2.37 -12.25 14.63
N CYS A 23 2.97 -11.36 15.42
CA CYS A 23 2.89 -9.92 15.16
C CYS A 23 3.80 -9.57 13.98
N SER A 24 3.24 -9.01 12.91
CA SER A 24 4.01 -8.48 11.78
C SER A 24 3.84 -6.97 11.74
N VAL A 25 4.93 -6.23 11.96
CA VAL A 25 4.95 -4.77 11.78
C VAL A 25 5.54 -4.49 10.41
N SER A 26 4.76 -3.86 9.55
CA SER A 26 5.24 -3.37 8.25
C SER A 26 5.50 -1.88 8.39
N LEU A 27 6.78 -1.47 8.40
CA LEU A 27 7.13 -0.06 8.35
C LEU A 27 7.19 0.37 6.89
N LEU A 28 6.35 1.35 6.53
CA LEU A 28 6.41 1.98 5.23
C LEU A 28 7.55 3.01 5.27
N VAL A 29 8.56 2.79 4.44
CA VAL A 29 9.81 3.55 4.38
C VAL A 29 10.09 3.97 2.95
N GLU A 30 11.01 4.93 2.78
CA GLU A 30 11.52 5.34 1.45
C GLU A 30 10.43 5.84 0.50
N TYR A 31 9.66 6.83 0.95
CA TYR A 31 8.74 7.54 0.07
C TYR A 31 9.53 8.41 -0.91
N GLU A 32 9.39 8.11 -2.19
CA GLU A 32 10.07 8.81 -3.27
C GLU A 32 9.06 9.23 -4.34
N ASP A 33 9.16 10.47 -4.81
CA ASP A 33 8.39 10.92 -5.96
C ASP A 33 8.97 10.29 -7.23
N CYS A 34 8.07 9.75 -8.06
CA CYS A 34 8.38 9.09 -9.31
C CYS A 34 8.47 10.11 -10.44
N ASN A 35 9.36 9.88 -11.41
CA ASN A 35 9.47 10.75 -12.59
C ASN A 35 8.27 10.60 -13.54
N ASP A 36 7.69 9.41 -13.58
CA ASP A 36 6.52 9.06 -14.37
C ASP A 36 5.64 8.07 -13.59
N CYS A 37 4.39 7.94 -14.01
CA CYS A 37 3.42 7.06 -13.36
C CYS A 37 3.82 5.57 -13.37
N TYR A 38 4.78 5.16 -14.21
CA TYR A 38 5.31 3.79 -14.30
C TYR A 38 6.70 3.59 -13.66
N ASP A 39 7.27 4.62 -13.02
CA ASP A 39 8.61 4.60 -12.38
C ASP A 39 8.59 3.93 -11.00
N TRP A 40 8.16 2.66 -10.96
CA TRP A 40 8.14 1.79 -9.79
C TRP A 40 8.31 0.33 -10.21
N ILE A 41 8.43 -0.60 -9.27
CA ILE A 41 8.72 -2.02 -9.54
C ILE A 41 7.65 -2.87 -8.86
N VAL A 42 6.96 -3.71 -9.66
CA VAL A 42 5.92 -4.62 -9.19
C VAL A 42 6.52 -5.62 -8.20
N GLY A 43 5.86 -5.81 -7.05
CA GLY A 43 6.32 -6.72 -5.99
C GLY A 43 7.37 -6.14 -5.04
N THR A 44 7.94 -4.98 -5.37
CA THR A 44 8.90 -4.27 -4.50
C THR A 44 8.27 -3.01 -3.93
N HIS A 45 7.67 -2.20 -4.80
CA HIS A 45 7.17 -0.87 -4.46
C HIS A 45 5.65 -0.87 -4.30
N GLY A 46 5.18 -0.25 -3.22
CA GLY A 46 3.84 0.29 -3.13
C GLY A 46 3.81 1.64 -3.84
N ILE A 47 2.64 2.03 -4.32
CA ILE A 47 2.46 3.29 -5.04
C ILE A 47 1.26 4.06 -4.53
N ILE A 48 1.39 5.37 -4.49
CA ILE A 48 0.32 6.33 -4.25
C ILE A 48 0.23 7.16 -5.52
N ILE A 49 -0.96 7.22 -6.12
CA ILE A 49 -1.22 8.14 -7.23
C ILE A 49 -2.03 9.32 -6.75
N SER A 50 -1.76 10.51 -7.30
CA SER A 50 -2.50 11.73 -7.05
C SER A 50 -2.64 12.52 -8.35
N PHE A 51 -3.86 12.91 -8.69
CA PHE A 51 -4.15 13.69 -9.89
C PHE A 51 -5.39 14.55 -9.73
N GLN A 52 -5.57 15.51 -10.63
CA GLN A 52 -6.73 16.39 -10.65
C GLN A 52 -7.51 16.23 -11.97
N ASN A 53 -8.83 16.32 -11.90
CA ASN A 53 -9.65 16.39 -13.11
C ASN A 53 -9.84 17.84 -13.60
N SER A 54 -10.47 17.99 -14.76
CA SER A 54 -10.79 19.30 -15.37
C SER A 54 -11.72 20.19 -14.53
N ARG A 55 -12.33 19.66 -13.46
CA ARG A 55 -13.16 20.40 -12.50
C ARG A 55 -12.39 20.69 -11.20
N CYS A 56 -11.06 20.58 -11.22
CA CYS A 56 -10.18 20.76 -10.07
C CYS A 56 -10.48 19.82 -8.88
N GLN A 57 -11.15 18.69 -9.13
CA GLN A 57 -11.33 17.66 -8.09
C GLN A 57 -10.06 16.82 -8.03
N THR A 58 -9.52 16.67 -6.81
CA THR A 58 -8.34 15.85 -6.54
C THR A 58 -8.76 14.42 -6.25
N PHE A 59 -8.06 13.48 -6.88
CA PHE A 59 -8.23 12.04 -6.69
C PHE A 59 -6.92 11.46 -6.19
N SER A 60 -7.01 10.52 -5.25
CA SER A 60 -5.84 9.77 -4.79
C SER A 60 -6.21 8.33 -4.49
N ALA A 61 -5.27 7.42 -4.74
CA ALA A 61 -5.42 6.00 -4.41
C ALA A 61 -4.06 5.36 -4.17
N THR A 62 -4.05 4.29 -3.39
CA THR A 62 -2.84 3.59 -2.97
C THR A 62 -2.94 2.10 -3.25
N TYR A 63 -1.85 1.54 -3.79
CA TYR A 63 -1.58 0.11 -3.77
C TYR A 63 -0.37 -0.21 -2.90
N LEU A 64 -0.49 -1.28 -2.13
CA LEU A 64 0.60 -1.85 -1.37
C LEU A 64 1.51 -2.68 -2.31
N PRO A 65 2.79 -2.90 -1.96
CA PRO A 65 3.73 -3.66 -2.78
C PRO A 65 3.21 -5.03 -3.22
N GLU A 66 2.51 -5.72 -2.31
CA GLU A 66 1.95 -7.05 -2.56
C GLU A 66 0.79 -7.07 -3.58
N VAL A 67 -0.03 -6.01 -3.67
CA VAL A 67 -1.30 -6.07 -4.42
C VAL A 67 -1.08 -6.29 -5.92
N ALA A 68 -0.16 -5.53 -6.52
CA ALA A 68 0.12 -5.66 -7.94
C ALA A 68 0.73 -7.03 -8.28
N LEU A 69 1.54 -7.59 -7.36
CA LEU A 69 2.17 -8.90 -7.54
C LEU A 69 1.15 -10.05 -7.40
N GLU A 70 0.30 -10.02 -6.37
CA GLU A 70 -0.69 -11.06 -6.11
C GLU A 70 -1.69 -11.23 -7.26
N HIS A 71 -2.03 -10.13 -7.92
CA HIS A 71 -2.93 -10.12 -9.07
C HIS A 71 -2.21 -10.24 -10.43
N ASN A 72 -0.89 -10.42 -10.46
CA ASN A 72 -0.07 -10.42 -11.69
C ASN A 72 -0.38 -9.22 -12.60
N MET A 73 -0.57 -8.04 -12.01
CA MET A 73 -0.90 -6.83 -12.75
C MET A 73 0.34 -6.27 -13.45
N THR A 74 0.20 -5.85 -14.70
CA THR A 74 1.21 -4.99 -15.33
C THR A 74 1.13 -3.58 -14.73
N LYS A 75 2.18 -2.77 -14.92
CA LYS A 75 2.21 -1.41 -14.36
C LYS A 75 1.08 -0.55 -14.92
N GLU A 76 0.78 -0.70 -16.20
CA GLU A 76 -0.28 0.01 -16.91
C GLU A 76 -1.63 -0.33 -16.29
N TYR A 77 -1.94 -1.63 -16.20
CA TYR A 77 -3.20 -2.09 -15.64
C TYR A 77 -3.36 -1.72 -14.16
N ALA A 78 -2.27 -1.73 -13.39
CA ALA A 78 -2.28 -1.32 -11.99
C ALA A 78 -2.60 0.18 -11.84
N VAL A 79 -2.00 1.04 -12.66
CA VAL A 79 -2.29 2.49 -12.65
C VAL A 79 -3.72 2.76 -13.11
N GLU A 80 -4.20 2.10 -14.17
CA GLU A 80 -5.59 2.23 -14.61
C GLU A 80 -6.59 1.80 -13.53
N SER A 81 -6.33 0.67 -12.89
CA SER A 81 -7.14 0.16 -11.79
C SER A 81 -7.12 1.09 -10.58
N LEU A 82 -5.98 1.73 -10.28
CA LEU A 82 -5.88 2.75 -9.24
C LEU A 82 -6.68 4.00 -9.58
N VAL A 83 -6.65 4.48 -10.83
CA VAL A 83 -7.45 5.63 -11.28
C VAL A 83 -8.94 5.34 -11.08
N ARG A 84 -9.39 4.14 -11.46
CA ARG A 84 -10.77 3.68 -11.20
C ARG A 84 -11.07 3.60 -9.70
N LYS A 85 -10.14 3.04 -8.92
CA LYS A 85 -10.27 2.91 -7.46
C LYS A 85 -10.29 4.26 -6.74
N ALA A 86 -9.62 5.28 -7.29
CA ALA A 86 -9.67 6.65 -6.79
C ALA A 86 -11.06 7.30 -6.97
N GLY A 87 -11.97 6.67 -7.72
CA GLY A 87 -13.31 7.17 -8.01
C GLY A 87 -13.44 7.92 -9.33
N TYR A 88 -12.44 7.81 -10.21
CA TYR A 88 -12.49 8.43 -11.54
C TYR A 88 -13.20 7.53 -12.54
N ASN A 89 -14.40 7.94 -12.97
CA ASN A 89 -15.27 7.13 -13.83
C ASN A 89 -15.22 7.49 -15.32
N LYS A 90 -14.44 8.51 -15.70
CA LYS A 90 -14.32 8.97 -17.09
C LYS A 90 -13.27 8.15 -17.86
N PRO A 91 -13.21 8.27 -19.20
CA PRO A 91 -12.14 7.66 -20.00
C PRO A 91 -10.76 8.11 -19.52
N ILE A 92 -9.83 7.17 -19.42
CA ILE A 92 -8.43 7.43 -19.07
C ILE A 92 -7.74 7.89 -20.34
N THR A 93 -7.32 9.16 -20.39
CA THR A 93 -6.58 9.73 -21.52
C THR A 93 -5.09 9.77 -21.24
N GLN A 94 -4.25 9.78 -22.27
CA GLN A 94 -2.80 9.89 -22.11
C GLN A 94 -2.37 11.17 -21.37
N SER A 95 -3.11 12.26 -21.58
CA SER A 95 -2.92 13.52 -20.86
C SER A 95 -3.19 13.39 -19.36
N LEU A 96 -4.17 12.58 -18.98
CA LEU A 96 -4.46 12.29 -17.57
C LEU A 96 -3.31 11.50 -16.97
N LEU A 97 -2.87 10.43 -17.63
CA LEU A 97 -1.75 9.59 -17.18
C LEU A 97 -0.48 10.41 -16.96
N SER A 98 -0.17 11.31 -17.90
CA SER A 98 1.00 12.22 -17.80
C SER A 98 0.88 13.25 -16.68
N SER A 99 -0.35 13.53 -16.21
CA SER A 99 -0.60 14.46 -15.09
C SER A 99 -0.57 13.78 -13.71
N ILE A 100 -0.54 12.44 -13.68
CA ILE A 100 -0.52 11.68 -12.44
C ILE A 100 0.83 11.89 -11.75
N LYS A 101 0.77 12.37 -10.51
CA LYS A 101 1.89 12.31 -9.59
C LYS A 101 1.88 10.96 -8.90
N THR A 102 2.93 10.18 -9.10
CA THR A 102 3.12 8.91 -8.42
C THR A 102 4.20 9.06 -7.36
N THR A 103 3.92 8.59 -6.15
CA THR A 103 4.90 8.43 -5.09
C THR A 103 5.04 6.95 -4.82
N ARG A 104 6.24 6.41 -4.92
CA ARG A 104 6.54 5.03 -4.56
C ARG A 104 7.04 4.95 -3.13
N TYR A 105 6.82 3.82 -2.49
CA TYR A 105 7.38 3.54 -1.17
C TYR A 105 7.66 2.05 -1.05
N GLN A 106 8.55 1.70 -0.13
CA GLN A 106 8.86 0.32 0.20
C GLN A 106 8.27 -0.04 1.56
N SER A 107 7.95 -1.31 1.76
CA SER A 107 7.59 -1.81 3.08
C SER A 107 8.73 -2.66 3.61
N SER A 108 9.39 -2.22 4.68
CA SER A 108 10.31 -3.08 5.42
C SER A 108 9.49 -3.88 6.43
N LYS A 109 9.36 -5.19 6.17
CA LYS A 109 8.62 -6.12 7.01
C LYS A 109 9.59 -6.72 8.04
N CYS A 110 9.69 -6.10 9.21
CA CYS A 110 10.38 -6.72 10.34
C CYS A 110 9.42 -7.68 11.05
N LYS A 111 9.60 -8.98 10.85
CA LYS A 111 8.88 -10.04 11.56
C LYS A 111 9.74 -10.49 12.73
N VAL A 112 9.58 -9.86 13.90
CA VAL A 112 10.18 -10.38 15.13
C VAL A 112 9.26 -11.46 15.69
N THR A 113 9.78 -12.68 15.85
CA THR A 113 9.06 -13.75 16.54
C THR A 113 9.12 -13.55 18.06
N TYR A 114 8.13 -14.05 18.79
CA TYR A 114 8.08 -13.93 20.25
C TYR A 114 9.35 -14.51 20.94
N ASP A 115 9.93 -15.57 20.38
CA ASP A 115 11.20 -16.17 20.84
C ASP A 115 12.40 -15.22 20.76
N GLU A 116 12.50 -14.39 19.73
CA GLU A 116 13.58 -13.40 19.61
C GLU A 116 13.40 -12.23 20.59
N TRP A 117 12.15 -11.79 20.85
CA TRP A 117 11.89 -10.76 21.86
C TRP A 117 12.28 -11.22 23.27
N ARG A 118 11.99 -12.48 23.61
CA ARG A 118 12.29 -13.03 24.95
C ARG A 118 13.79 -13.22 25.23
N SER A 119 14.59 -13.41 24.18
CA SER A 119 16.04 -13.67 24.30
C SER A 119 16.88 -12.41 24.46
N THR A 120 16.27 -11.21 24.37
CA THR A 120 16.96 -9.91 24.46
C THR A 120 16.72 -9.20 25.81
N CYS A 121 16.13 -9.89 26.79
CA CYS A 121 15.97 -9.43 28.17
C CYS A 121 16.73 -10.32 29.15
#